data_AF-A0ABC9YWA4-F1
#
_entry.id   AF-A0ABC9YWA4-F1
#
_cell.length_a   1.000
_cell.length_b   1.000
_cell.length_c   1.000
_cell.angle_alpha   90.00
_cell.angle_beta   90.00
_cell.angle_gamma   90.00
#
_symmetry.space_group_name_H-M   'P 1'
#
loop_
_entity.id
_entity.type
_entity.pdbx_description
1 polymer ?
#
loop_
_entity_poly.entity_id
_entity_poly.type
_entity_poly.pdbx_seq_one_letter_code
_entity_poly.pdbx_strand_id
1 'polypeptide(L)'
;MLFYLLSADELREVFDHLGYELPAELIPRTVDSYLARTSHGSTLSALVHAWVLARSQRARAMGFFDRVLDSDIADIQGGTTEEGIHLGAMAGSIDLVQRCFSGLEIRADRLILNPCWPPELGPLTFPIIYRGHRLTLRISTTEVEVRSDPGTAPPVEIHCGPTISELAPGHLVRLRVGAKAEGAQ
;
A
#
# COMPACT_ATOMS: atom_id res chain seq x y z
N MET A 1 2.78 -14.85 -0.39
CA MET A 1 3.06 -13.88 0.70
C MET A 1 4.05 -12.79 0.30
N LEU A 2 5.01 -13.02 -0.62
CA LEU A 2 5.97 -11.96 -1.02
C LEU A 2 5.30 -10.70 -1.57
N PHE A 3 4.20 -10.84 -2.31
CA PHE A 3 3.42 -9.71 -2.84
C PHE A 3 2.70 -8.85 -1.77
N TYR A 4 2.68 -9.30 -0.51
CA TYR A 4 2.26 -8.46 0.62
C TYR A 4 3.41 -7.59 1.14
N LEU A 5 4.65 -8.10 1.08
CA LEU A 5 5.83 -7.44 1.65
C LEU A 5 6.51 -6.51 0.65
N LEU A 6 6.63 -6.96 -0.60
CA LEU A 6 7.40 -6.31 -1.65
C LEU A 6 6.46 -5.89 -2.79
N SER A 7 6.78 -4.76 -3.41
CA SER A 7 6.07 -4.36 -4.63
C SER A 7 6.42 -5.31 -5.79
N ALA A 8 5.59 -5.32 -6.83
CA ALA A 8 5.87 -6.13 -8.02
C ALA A 8 7.20 -5.76 -8.68
N ASP A 9 7.58 -4.48 -8.62
CA ASP A 9 8.83 -3.98 -9.22
C ASP A 9 10.03 -4.36 -8.37
N GLU A 10 9.93 -4.25 -7.04
CA GLU A 10 10.98 -4.71 -6.13
C GLU A 10 11.18 -6.23 -6.23
N LEU A 11 10.10 -7.00 -6.33
CA LEU A 11 10.21 -8.45 -6.49
C LEU A 11 10.88 -8.82 -7.83
N ARG A 12 10.58 -8.09 -8.91
CA ARG A 12 11.26 -8.28 -10.21
C ARG A 12 12.76 -8.02 -10.08
N GLU A 13 13.15 -6.92 -9.44
CA GLU A 13 14.56 -6.59 -9.20
C GLU A 13 15.27 -7.68 -8.39
N VAL A 14 14.62 -8.22 -7.35
CA VAL A 14 15.18 -9.31 -6.55
C VAL A 14 15.35 -10.59 -7.39
N PHE A 15 14.35 -10.96 -8.20
CA PHE A 15 14.43 -12.15 -9.05
C PHE A 15 15.50 -12.01 -10.14
N ASP A 16 15.58 -10.84 -10.77
CA ASP A 16 16.61 -10.52 -11.77
C ASP A 16 18.02 -10.62 -11.17
N HIS A 17 18.23 -10.06 -9.97
CA HIS A 17 19.50 -10.17 -9.26
C HIS A 17 19.90 -11.62 -8.94
N LEU A 18 18.91 -12.50 -8.71
CA LEU A 18 19.10 -13.91 -8.47
C LEU A 18 19.23 -14.75 -9.77
N GLY A 19 19.10 -14.12 -10.95
CA GLY A 19 19.17 -14.78 -12.25
C GLY A 19 17.90 -15.53 -12.65
N TYR A 20 16.73 -15.17 -12.08
CA TYR A 20 15.44 -15.77 -12.41
C TYR A 20 14.57 -14.79 -13.18
N GLU A 21 13.88 -15.29 -14.22
CA GLU A 21 12.84 -14.53 -14.89
C GLU A 21 11.54 -14.53 -14.06
N LEU A 22 10.92 -13.36 -13.94
CA LEU A 22 9.59 -13.21 -13.36
C LEU A 22 8.62 -12.59 -14.39
N PRO A 23 8.04 -13.40 -15.30
CA PRO A 23 7.05 -12.92 -16.26
C PRO A 23 5.88 -12.22 -15.57
N ALA A 24 5.36 -11.16 -16.19
CA ALA A 24 4.33 -10.31 -15.59
C ALA A 24 3.07 -11.12 -15.22
N GLU A 25 2.75 -12.14 -16.02
CA GLU A 25 1.61 -13.04 -15.90
C GLU A 25 1.76 -14.03 -14.75
N LEU A 26 2.98 -14.28 -14.28
CA LEU A 26 3.20 -15.20 -13.16
C LEU A 26 2.62 -14.66 -11.86
N ILE A 27 2.64 -13.33 -11.68
CA ILE A 27 2.07 -12.66 -10.51
C ILE A 27 0.56 -12.92 -10.40
N PRO A 28 -0.30 -12.50 -11.35
CA PRO A 28 -1.74 -12.72 -11.26
C PRO A 28 -2.08 -14.22 -11.21
N ARG A 29 -1.39 -15.08 -11.97
CA ARG A 29 -1.60 -16.54 -11.89
C ARG A 29 -1.32 -17.11 -10.50
N THR A 30 -0.24 -16.66 -9.86
CA THR A 30 0.09 -17.07 -8.49
C THR A 30 -0.97 -16.61 -7.52
N VAL A 31 -1.37 -15.34 -7.63
CA VAL A 31 -2.43 -14.75 -6.81
C VAL A 31 -3.72 -15.56 -6.95
N ASP A 32 -4.25 -15.74 -8.16
CA ASP A 32 -5.51 -16.45 -8.40
C ASP A 32 -5.46 -17.90 -7.91
N SER A 33 -4.33 -18.58 -8.08
CA SER A 33 -4.13 -19.94 -7.59
C SER A 33 -4.31 -20.05 -6.07
N TYR A 34 -3.74 -19.11 -5.31
CA TYR A 34 -3.83 -19.10 -3.85
C TYR A 34 -5.18 -18.54 -3.36
N LEU A 35 -5.75 -17.55 -4.04
CA LEU A 35 -7.08 -17.02 -3.74
C LEU A 35 -8.14 -18.13 -3.77
N ALA A 36 -8.10 -18.99 -4.78
CA ALA A 36 -9.08 -20.07 -4.95
C ALA A 36 -8.94 -21.21 -3.92
N ARG A 37 -7.84 -21.27 -3.17
CA ARG A 37 -7.50 -22.39 -2.27
C ARG A 37 -7.36 -21.99 -0.81
N THR A 38 -7.56 -20.72 -0.47
CA THR A 38 -7.40 -20.23 0.90
C THR A 38 -8.75 -20.24 1.64
N SER A 39 -8.79 -20.91 2.79
CA SER A 39 -10.01 -21.08 3.61
C SER A 39 -10.39 -19.87 4.46
N HIS A 40 -9.54 -18.83 4.53
CA HIS A 40 -9.75 -17.60 5.29
C HIS A 40 -9.97 -17.77 6.80
N GLY A 41 -9.52 -18.87 7.41
CA GLY A 41 -9.67 -19.12 8.86
C GLY A 41 -8.84 -18.24 9.79
N SER A 42 -8.28 -17.13 9.30
CA SER A 42 -7.54 -16.16 10.11
C SER A 42 -7.83 -14.75 9.59
N THR A 43 -7.99 -13.79 10.49
CA THR A 43 -8.17 -12.36 10.16
C THR A 43 -7.01 -11.80 9.33
N LEU A 44 -5.79 -12.31 9.51
CA LEU A 44 -4.63 -11.94 8.68
C LEU A 44 -4.77 -12.38 7.22
N SER A 45 -5.58 -13.40 6.93
CA SER A 45 -5.84 -13.83 5.55
C SER A 45 -6.52 -12.71 4.76
N ALA A 46 -7.58 -12.11 5.32
CA ALA A 46 -8.30 -11.02 4.68
C ALA A 46 -7.39 -9.83 4.37
N LEU A 47 -6.50 -9.50 5.30
CA LEU A 47 -5.50 -8.45 5.13
C LEU A 47 -4.56 -8.70 3.95
N VAL A 48 -3.96 -9.89 3.88
CA VAL A 48 -3.04 -10.25 2.79
C VAL A 48 -3.77 -10.22 1.45
N HIS A 49 -5.04 -10.65 1.42
CA HIS A 49 -5.85 -10.64 0.22
C HIS A 49 -6.20 -9.22 -0.23
N ALA A 50 -6.56 -8.32 0.70
CA ALA A 50 -6.77 -6.91 0.42
C ALA A 50 -5.52 -6.30 -0.24
N TRP A 51 -4.33 -6.58 0.31
CA TRP A 51 -3.08 -6.06 -0.21
C TRP A 51 -2.78 -6.52 -1.63
N VAL A 52 -2.84 -7.84 -1.84
CA VAL A 52 -2.52 -8.46 -3.12
C VAL A 52 -3.48 -8.01 -4.22
N LEU A 53 -4.77 -7.81 -3.88
CA LEU A 53 -5.79 -7.38 -4.82
C LEU A 53 -5.83 -5.87 -5.03
N ALA A 54 -5.25 -5.05 -4.14
CA ALA A 54 -5.37 -3.59 -4.20
C ALA A 54 -4.90 -2.99 -5.53
N ARG A 55 -3.91 -3.61 -6.19
CA ARG A 55 -3.34 -3.11 -7.44
C ARG A 55 -4.04 -3.63 -8.70
N SER A 56 -4.76 -4.75 -8.64
CA SER A 56 -5.37 -5.42 -9.80
C SER A 56 -6.90 -5.48 -9.76
N GLN A 57 -7.50 -5.58 -8.58
CA GLN A 57 -8.94 -5.76 -8.38
C GLN A 57 -9.43 -4.94 -7.18
N ARG A 58 -9.41 -3.61 -7.34
CA ARG A 58 -9.65 -2.63 -6.25
C ARG A 58 -10.97 -2.86 -5.51
N ALA A 59 -12.07 -3.12 -6.22
CA ALA A 59 -13.36 -3.37 -5.59
C ALA A 59 -13.33 -4.59 -4.65
N ARG A 60 -12.64 -5.66 -5.06
CA ARG A 60 -12.46 -6.85 -4.19
C ARG A 60 -11.54 -6.55 -3.01
N ALA A 61 -10.49 -5.76 -3.22
CA ALA A 61 -9.60 -5.33 -2.14
C ALA A 61 -10.36 -4.54 -1.07
N MET A 62 -11.27 -3.66 -1.47
CA MET A 62 -12.14 -2.93 -0.53
C MET A 62 -13.05 -3.86 0.26
N GLY A 63 -13.69 -4.86 -0.39
CA GLY A 63 -14.50 -5.84 0.34
C GLY A 63 -13.69 -6.67 1.36
N PHE A 64 -12.41 -6.95 1.10
CA PHE A 64 -11.53 -7.55 2.10
C PHE A 64 -11.11 -6.57 3.20
N PHE A 65 -10.92 -5.30 2.87
CA PHE A 65 -10.60 -4.26 3.85
C PHE A 65 -11.76 -4.03 4.82
N ASP A 66 -13.01 -3.98 4.34
CA ASP A 66 -14.20 -3.88 5.18
C ASP A 66 -14.27 -5.04 6.18
N ARG A 67 -14.00 -6.27 5.71
CA ARG A 67 -13.91 -7.46 6.60
C ARG A 67 -12.79 -7.35 7.64
N VAL A 68 -11.69 -6.66 7.35
CA VAL A 68 -10.63 -6.42 8.33
C VAL A 68 -11.09 -5.40 9.37
N LEU A 69 -11.80 -4.34 8.97
CA LEU A 69 -12.32 -3.34 9.89
C LEU A 69 -13.42 -3.90 10.80
N ASP A 70 -14.27 -4.78 10.27
CA ASP A 70 -15.36 -5.40 11.02
C ASP A 70 -14.90 -6.53 11.96
N SER A 71 -13.64 -6.99 11.86
CA SER A 71 -13.23 -8.28 12.43
C SER A 71 -13.56 -8.44 13.91
N ASP A 72 -13.19 -7.43 14.70
CA ASP A 72 -13.33 -7.44 16.15
C ASP A 72 -14.56 -6.64 16.58
N ILE A 73 -14.98 -5.65 15.79
CA ILE A 73 -16.16 -4.83 16.10
C ILE A 73 -17.44 -5.68 16.00
N ALA A 74 -17.52 -6.55 14.99
CA ALA A 74 -18.67 -7.42 14.73
C ALA A 74 -18.42 -8.89 15.09
N ASP A 75 -17.27 -9.21 15.70
CA ASP A 75 -16.85 -10.57 16.09
C ASP A 75 -17.06 -11.61 14.97
N ILE A 76 -16.62 -11.29 13.75
CA ILE A 76 -16.96 -12.08 12.55
C ILE A 76 -16.33 -13.49 12.53
N GLN A 77 -15.34 -13.74 13.39
CA GLN A 77 -14.71 -15.05 13.57
C GLN A 77 -15.50 -15.93 14.57
N GLY A 78 -16.36 -15.32 15.39
CA GLY A 78 -17.23 -15.98 16.35
C GLY A 78 -16.51 -16.44 17.62
N GLY A 79 -16.58 -15.63 18.67
CA GLY A 79 -16.11 -15.99 20.02
C GLY A 79 -14.62 -15.81 20.26
N THR A 80 -13.83 -15.40 19.26
CA THR A 80 -12.39 -15.17 19.45
C THR A 80 -12.09 -13.76 19.97
N THR A 81 -12.99 -12.80 19.76
CA THR A 81 -12.75 -11.41 20.20
C THR A 81 -12.75 -11.28 21.73
N GLU A 82 -13.56 -12.08 22.43
CA GLU A 82 -13.56 -12.13 23.89
C GLU A 82 -12.24 -12.67 24.48
N GLU A 83 -11.51 -13.49 23.71
CA GLU A 83 -10.18 -13.98 24.08
C GLU A 83 -9.08 -12.91 23.89
N GLY A 84 -9.38 -11.85 23.12
CA GLY A 84 -8.51 -10.70 22.90
C GLY A 84 -8.71 -10.08 21.51
N ILE A 85 -8.36 -8.81 21.38
CA ILE A 85 -8.36 -8.13 20.08
C ILE A 85 -7.29 -8.73 19.16
N HIS A 86 -7.60 -8.86 17.88
CA HIS A 86 -6.68 -9.31 16.84
C HIS A 86 -5.74 -8.16 16.46
N LEU A 87 -4.78 -7.86 17.33
CA LEU A 87 -3.85 -6.74 17.17
C LEU A 87 -3.14 -6.72 15.81
N GLY A 88 -2.81 -7.88 15.26
CA GLY A 88 -2.21 -7.98 13.92
C GLY A 88 -3.14 -7.48 12.81
N ALA A 89 -4.44 -7.78 12.89
CA ALA A 89 -5.44 -7.28 11.96
C ALA A 89 -5.65 -5.76 12.14
N MET A 90 -5.71 -5.29 13.39
CA MET A 90 -5.84 -3.87 13.70
C MET A 90 -4.66 -3.05 13.18
N ALA A 91 -3.43 -3.45 13.51
CA ALA A 91 -2.22 -2.78 13.01
C ALA A 91 -2.15 -2.83 11.48
N GLY A 92 -2.51 -3.97 10.90
CA GLY A 92 -2.52 -4.13 9.47
C GLY A 92 -3.62 -3.33 8.74
N SER A 93 -4.72 -2.97 9.39
CA SER A 93 -5.73 -2.08 8.80
C SER A 93 -5.17 -0.67 8.54
N ILE A 94 -4.38 -0.14 9.47
CA ILE A 94 -3.64 1.12 9.32
C ILE A 94 -2.64 0.99 8.18
N ASP A 95 -1.98 -0.17 8.11
CA ASP A 95 -0.98 -0.47 7.11
C ASP A 95 -1.53 -0.49 5.66
N LEU A 96 -2.71 -1.10 5.48
CA LEU A 96 -3.41 -1.12 4.20
C LEU A 96 -3.68 0.31 3.70
N VAL A 97 -4.11 1.19 4.60
CA VAL A 97 -4.42 2.58 4.27
C VAL A 97 -3.14 3.38 4.01
N GLN A 98 -2.11 3.24 4.84
CA GLN A 98 -0.90 4.06 4.76
C GLN A 98 0.11 3.60 3.72
N ARG A 99 0.26 2.29 3.47
CA ARG A 99 1.24 1.74 2.52
C ARG A 99 0.60 1.13 1.28
N CYS A 100 -0.45 0.32 1.43
CA CYS A 100 -1.03 -0.37 0.28
C CYS A 100 -1.73 0.59 -0.69
N PHE A 101 -2.74 1.32 -0.21
CA PHE A 101 -3.58 2.18 -1.05
C PHE A 101 -2.86 3.44 -1.52
N SER A 102 -1.97 3.99 -0.68
CA SER A 102 -1.08 5.10 -1.08
C SER A 102 0.02 4.64 -2.06
N GLY A 103 0.32 3.34 -2.09
CA GLY A 103 1.49 2.79 -2.77
C GLY A 103 2.80 3.33 -2.22
N LEU A 104 2.85 3.69 -0.93
CA LEU A 104 4.03 4.21 -0.26
C LEU A 104 5.11 3.11 -0.15
N GLU A 105 6.28 3.40 -0.70
CA GLU A 105 7.44 2.54 -0.70
C GLU A 105 8.70 3.38 -0.44
N ILE A 106 9.67 2.81 0.30
CA ILE A 106 10.98 3.42 0.53
C ILE A 106 11.99 2.50 -0.12
N ARG A 107 12.62 2.94 -1.21
CA ARG A 107 13.56 2.10 -1.97
C ARG A 107 14.65 2.94 -2.61
N ALA A 108 15.90 2.46 -2.49
CA ALA A 108 17.09 3.09 -3.05
C ALA A 108 17.11 4.61 -2.82
N ASP A 109 16.98 5.00 -1.54
CA ASP A 109 17.05 6.39 -1.06
C ASP A 109 15.92 7.32 -1.55
N ARG A 110 14.83 6.76 -2.08
CA ARG A 110 13.67 7.49 -2.60
C ARG A 110 12.39 7.19 -1.82
N LEU A 111 11.52 8.20 -1.71
CA LEU A 111 10.15 8.02 -1.25
C LEU A 111 9.24 7.87 -2.47
N ILE A 112 8.70 6.68 -2.67
CA ILE A 112 7.90 6.34 -3.85
C ILE A 112 6.43 6.25 -3.46
N LEU A 113 5.57 6.86 -4.27
CA LEU A 113 4.12 6.86 -4.12
C LEU A 113 3.51 6.37 -5.44
N ASN A 114 2.70 5.32 -5.37
CA ASN A 114 1.95 4.81 -6.52
C ASN A 114 0.49 4.60 -6.11
N PRO A 115 -0.23 5.70 -5.82
CA PRO A 115 -1.52 5.62 -5.18
C PRO A 115 -2.55 4.92 -6.08
N CYS A 116 -3.22 3.96 -5.48
CA CYS A 116 -4.40 3.28 -6.02
C CYS A 116 -5.59 3.64 -5.12
N TRP A 117 -5.73 4.94 -4.83
CA TRP A 117 -6.55 5.42 -3.73
C TRP A 117 -8.05 5.20 -3.97
N PRO A 118 -8.78 4.53 -3.05
CA PRO A 118 -10.22 4.35 -3.15
C PRO A 118 -10.96 5.69 -3.03
N PRO A 119 -11.78 6.11 -4.02
CA PRO A 119 -12.53 7.37 -3.96
C PRO A 119 -13.44 7.50 -2.73
N GLU A 120 -13.95 6.37 -2.23
CA GLU A 120 -14.94 6.29 -1.15
C GLU A 120 -14.37 6.71 0.21
N LEU A 121 -13.04 6.62 0.39
CA LEU A 121 -12.38 6.93 1.67
C LEU A 121 -12.12 8.44 1.87
N GLY A 122 -12.32 9.26 0.86
CA GLY A 122 -11.90 10.66 0.88
C GLY A 122 -10.36 10.80 1.01
N PRO A 123 -9.82 12.02 1.12
CA PRO A 123 -8.37 12.20 1.22
C PRO A 123 -7.84 11.78 2.60
N LEU A 124 -6.72 11.07 2.63
CA LEU A 124 -6.00 10.73 3.85
C LEU A 124 -4.81 11.67 4.06
N THR A 125 -4.63 12.15 5.28
CA THR A 125 -3.42 12.86 5.70
C THR A 125 -2.75 12.14 6.86
N PHE A 126 -1.45 11.87 6.77
CA PHE A 126 -0.69 11.24 7.86
C PHE A 126 0.78 11.67 7.88
N PRO A 127 1.42 11.68 9.06
CA PRO A 127 2.83 11.98 9.17
C PRO A 127 3.72 10.74 9.02
N ILE A 128 4.94 10.92 8.51
CA ILE A 128 6.03 9.93 8.59
C ILE A 128 7.34 10.63 8.93
N ILE A 129 8.33 9.85 9.37
CA ILE A 129 9.73 10.30 9.49
C ILE A 129 10.52 9.60 8.40
N TYR A 130 11.20 10.38 7.56
CA TYR A 130 12.01 9.86 6.47
C TYR A 130 13.32 10.64 6.34
N ARG A 131 14.46 9.97 6.49
CA ARG A 131 15.81 10.58 6.36
C ARG A 131 16.00 11.88 7.14
N GLY A 132 15.48 11.94 8.36
CA GLY A 132 15.57 13.14 9.21
C GLY A 132 14.52 14.20 8.92
N HIS A 133 13.68 14.04 7.89
CA HIS A 133 12.50 14.86 7.68
C HIS A 133 11.32 14.36 8.50
N ARG A 134 10.56 15.29 9.09
CA ARG A 134 9.17 15.05 9.47
C ARG A 134 8.29 15.45 8.30
N LEU A 135 7.72 14.46 7.64
CA LEU A 135 6.89 14.65 6.45
C LEU A 135 5.41 14.54 6.81
N THR A 136 4.57 15.36 6.20
CA THR A 136 3.12 15.19 6.17
C THR A 136 2.72 14.81 4.76
N LEU A 137 2.15 13.61 4.58
CA LEU A 137 1.62 13.15 3.31
C LEU A 137 0.12 13.37 3.29
N ARG A 138 -0.40 13.89 2.19
CA ARG A 138 -1.83 13.93 1.90
C ARG A 138 -2.08 13.23 0.57
N ILE A 139 -2.88 12.18 0.59
CA ILE A 139 -3.17 11.33 -0.56
C ILE A 139 -4.65 11.48 -0.91
N SER A 140 -4.93 11.63 -2.21
CA SER A 140 -6.27 11.62 -2.77
C SER A 140 -6.28 10.85 -4.08
N THR A 141 -7.45 10.74 -4.71
CA THR A 141 -7.62 10.10 -6.03
C THR A 141 -6.91 10.85 -7.16
N THR A 142 -6.63 12.15 -7.01
CA THR A 142 -6.13 13.01 -8.11
C THR A 142 -4.78 13.65 -7.82
N GLU A 143 -4.39 13.72 -6.55
CA GLU A 143 -3.19 14.43 -6.12
C GLU A 143 -2.59 13.81 -4.87
N VAL A 144 -1.25 13.86 -4.82
CA VAL A 144 -0.43 13.58 -3.65
C VAL A 144 0.31 14.86 -3.28
N GLU A 145 0.19 15.26 -2.01
CA GLU A 145 0.97 16.34 -1.43
C GLU A 145 1.98 15.74 -0.43
N VAL A 146 3.24 16.18 -0.51
CA VAL A 146 4.27 15.84 0.48
C VAL A 146 4.89 17.11 1.01
N ARG A 147 4.64 17.41 2.28
CA ARG A 147 5.19 18.57 2.99
C ARG A 147 6.29 18.14 3.93
N SER A 148 7.43 18.81 3.88
CA SER A 148 8.45 18.71 4.93
C SER A 148 8.32 19.86 5.90
N ASP A 149 8.40 19.56 7.20
CA ASP A 149 8.64 20.59 8.20
C ASP A 149 10.03 21.26 7.97
N PRO A 150 10.24 22.50 8.43
CA PRO A 150 11.56 23.13 8.41
C PRO A 150 12.59 22.30 9.18
N GLY A 151 13.84 22.29 8.69
CA GLY A 151 14.91 21.51 9.29
C GLY A 151 16.21 21.64 8.51
N THR A 152 17.20 20.84 8.88
CA THR A 152 18.55 20.84 8.30
C THR A 152 18.89 19.59 7.51
N ALA A 153 17.92 18.68 7.34
CA ALA A 153 18.11 17.46 6.56
C ALA A 153 18.41 17.79 5.08
N PRO A 154 19.23 16.99 4.38
CA PRO A 154 19.46 17.17 2.96
C PRO A 154 18.16 16.90 2.18
N PRO A 155 17.93 17.53 1.02
CA PRO A 155 16.75 17.26 0.22
C PRO A 155 16.58 15.77 -0.13
N VAL A 156 15.32 15.35 -0.28
CA VAL A 156 14.97 13.97 -0.62
C VAL A 156 14.18 13.90 -1.93
N GLU A 157 14.32 12.78 -2.63
CA GLU A 157 13.60 12.55 -3.88
C GLU A 157 12.24 11.88 -3.63
N ILE A 158 11.18 12.48 -4.18
CA ILE A 158 9.79 12.01 -4.10
C ILE A 158 9.35 11.58 -5.50
N HIS A 159 8.88 10.34 -5.62
CA HIS A 159 8.36 9.77 -6.86
C HIS A 159 6.85 9.60 -6.76
N CYS A 160 6.12 10.02 -7.79
CA CYS A 160 4.71 9.70 -7.96
C CYS A 160 4.44 9.26 -9.40
N GLY A 161 4.28 7.95 -9.60
CA GLY A 161 4.25 7.36 -10.93
C GLY A 161 5.51 7.74 -11.74
N PRO A 162 5.39 8.35 -12.93
CA PRO A 162 6.54 8.77 -13.73
C PRO A 162 7.15 10.12 -13.25
N THR A 163 6.51 10.81 -12.31
CA THR A 163 6.93 12.14 -11.88
C THR A 163 7.93 12.06 -10.75
N ILE A 164 9.05 12.76 -10.90
CA ILE A 164 10.10 12.86 -9.88
C ILE A 164 10.18 14.31 -9.42
N SER A 165 10.31 14.53 -8.11
CA SER A 165 10.50 15.87 -7.54
C SER A 165 11.39 15.82 -6.31
N GLU A 166 12.23 16.84 -6.18
CA GLU A 166 13.06 17.02 -5.00
C GLU A 166 12.30 17.82 -3.94
N LEU A 167 12.40 17.37 -2.69
CA LEU A 167 11.76 18.00 -1.54
C LEU A 167 12.84 18.45 -0.54
N ALA A 168 13.06 19.76 -0.48
CA ALA A 168 13.90 20.38 0.55
C ALA A 168 13.13 20.52 1.89
N PRO A 169 13.83 20.66 3.03
CA PRO A 169 13.18 21.00 4.30
C PRO A 169 12.33 22.28 4.20
N GLY A 170 11.20 22.29 4.90
CA GLY A 170 10.25 23.42 4.89
C GLY A 170 9.44 23.61 3.60
N HIS A 171 9.63 22.76 2.59
CA HIS A 171 8.93 22.86 1.31
C HIS A 171 7.75 21.90 1.20
N LEU A 172 6.97 22.09 0.13
CA LEU A 172 5.84 21.27 -0.25
C LEU A 172 5.98 20.91 -1.73
N VAL A 173 5.78 19.63 -2.05
CA VAL A 173 5.60 19.16 -3.42
C VAL A 173 4.17 18.67 -3.62
N ARG A 174 3.61 18.98 -4.79
CA ARG A 174 2.29 18.48 -5.24
C ARG A 174 2.47 17.71 -6.53
N LEU A 175 1.98 16.48 -6.55
CA LEU A 175 2.15 15.55 -7.66
C LEU A 175 0.78 15.04 -8.08
N ARG A 176 0.45 15.14 -9.37
CA ARG A 176 -0.79 14.59 -9.90
C ARG A 176 -0.71 13.07 -9.92
N VAL A 177 -1.78 12.42 -9.49
CA VAL A 177 -1.94 10.97 -9.67
C VAL A 177 -2.33 10.74 -11.13
N GLY A 178 -1.42 10.14 -11.90
CA GLY A 178 -1.72 9.75 -13.27
C GLY A 178 -2.87 8.75 -13.31
N ALA A 179 -3.84 8.94 -14.21
CA ALA A 179 -4.87 7.93 -14.45
C ALA A 179 -4.17 6.63 -14.89
N LYS A 180 -4.25 5.56 -14.08
CA LYS A 180 -3.97 4.22 -14.60
C LYS A 180 -5.00 3.94 -15.67
N ALA A 181 -4.54 3.57 -16.87
CA ALA A 181 -5.40 3.09 -17.93
C ALA A 181 -6.31 1.98 -17.36
N GLU A 182 -7.61 2.23 -17.35
CA GLU A 182 -8.60 1.18 -17.19
C GLU A 182 -8.48 0.27 -18.41
N GLY A 183 -7.99 -0.96 -18.23
CA GLY A 183 -8.02 -1.97 -19.28
C GLY A 183 -6.80 -2.87 -19.35
N ALA A 184 -6.86 -3.99 -18.65
CA ALA A 184 -6.59 -5.28 -19.27
C ALA A 184 -7.52 -6.28 -18.58
N GLN A 185 -8.55 -6.69 -19.31
CA GLN A 185 -9.41 -7.82 -18.98
C GLN A 185 -8.60 -9.11 -19.00
#